data_AF-A0A7K0NWM2-F1
#
_entry.id   AF-A0A7K0NWM2-F1
#
_cell.length_a   1.000
_cell.length_b   1.000
_cell.length_c   1.000
_cell.angle_alpha   90.00
_cell.angle_beta   90.00
_cell.angle_gamma   90.00
#
_symmetry.space_group_name_H-M   'P 1'
#
loop_
_entity.id
_entity.type
_entity.pdbx_description
1 polymer ?
#
loop_
_entity_poly.entity_id
_entity_poly.type
_entity_poly.pdbx_seq_one_letter_code
_entity_poly.pdbx_strand_id
1 'polypeptide(L)'
;MSNVRNLTVSGKATPRGAYPHVKVVGRTVYVSGTSSRRPDNTIAGAELIDGTMVRDIRAQTRAVVENIADLLASAGAELSDLVQVTCYLVSMDDFAGYNEVYGEFFDHTGPTRTTVAVHQLPHPDLLIEIQAVAVLPDTEETP
;
A
#
# COMPACT_ATOMS: atom_id res chain seq x y z
N MET A 1 -11.96 -27.47 -1.93
CA MET A 1 -10.64 -26.94 -1.53
C MET A 1 -10.68 -25.44 -1.79
N SER A 2 -10.45 -24.59 -0.79
CA SER A 2 -10.48 -23.14 -0.97
C SER A 2 -9.38 -22.71 -1.93
N ASN A 3 -9.72 -21.97 -2.98
CA ASN A 3 -8.74 -21.34 -3.88
C ASN A 3 -7.92 -20.32 -3.09
N VAL A 4 -6.76 -20.75 -2.59
CA VAL A 4 -5.80 -19.90 -1.87
C VAL A 4 -4.58 -19.68 -2.75
N ARG A 5 -4.21 -18.41 -2.96
CA ARG A 5 -3.02 -18.01 -3.73
C ARG A 5 -2.13 -17.12 -2.88
N ASN A 6 -0.82 -17.35 -2.88
CA ASN A 6 0.16 -16.46 -2.28
C ASN A 6 1.01 -15.87 -3.40
N LEU A 7 1.14 -14.55 -3.47
CA LEU A 7 1.80 -13.86 -4.57
C LEU A 7 2.99 -13.04 -4.06
N THR A 8 4.15 -13.32 -4.63
CA THR A 8 5.34 -12.47 -4.56
C THR A 8 5.55 -11.84 -5.93
N VAL A 9 5.02 -10.63 -6.09
CA VAL A 9 5.08 -9.87 -7.35
C VAL A 9 6.52 -9.54 -7.76
N SER A 10 6.92 -9.98 -8.96
CA SER A 10 8.23 -9.67 -9.55
C SER A 10 8.35 -8.18 -9.85
N GLY A 11 9.57 -7.63 -9.74
CA GLY A 11 9.81 -6.20 -9.96
C GLY A 11 9.30 -5.28 -8.84
N LYS A 12 8.73 -5.84 -7.76
CA LYS A 12 8.43 -5.13 -6.51
C LYS A 12 9.49 -5.39 -5.45
N ALA A 13 9.55 -4.50 -4.47
CA ALA A 13 10.52 -4.60 -3.39
C ALA A 13 10.29 -5.87 -2.56
N THR A 14 11.25 -6.79 -2.58
CA THR A 14 11.14 -8.10 -1.91
C THR A 14 10.73 -7.95 -0.44
N PRO A 15 9.71 -8.67 0.06
CA PRO A 15 9.26 -8.58 1.45
C PRO A 15 10.42 -8.68 2.44
N ARG A 16 10.39 -7.90 3.53
CA ARG A 16 11.49 -7.87 4.52
C ARG A 16 11.58 -9.14 5.37
N GLY A 17 10.54 -9.96 5.37
CA GLY A 17 10.45 -11.20 6.14
C GLY A 17 9.71 -12.30 5.36
N ALA A 18 9.39 -13.38 6.06
CA ALA A 18 8.74 -14.56 5.48
C ALA A 18 7.22 -14.36 5.31
N TYR A 19 6.82 -13.46 4.41
CA TYR A 19 5.42 -13.19 4.06
C TYR A 19 5.27 -12.80 2.59
N PRO A 20 4.13 -13.08 1.94
CA PRO A 20 3.88 -12.67 0.55
C PRO A 20 3.50 -11.19 0.47
N HIS A 21 3.55 -10.61 -0.73
CA HIS A 21 2.95 -9.29 -0.97
C HIS A 21 1.42 -9.37 -0.86
N VAL A 22 0.84 -10.41 -1.46
CA VAL A 22 -0.61 -10.59 -1.55
C VAL A 22 -0.98 -12.03 -1.21
N LYS A 23 -2.09 -12.19 -0.48
CA LYS A 23 -2.72 -13.48 -0.24
C LYS A 23 -4.19 -13.41 -0.65
N VAL A 24 -4.62 -14.32 -1.52
CA VAL A 24 -6.01 -14.43 -1.97
C VAL A 24 -6.65 -15.63 -1.28
N VAL A 25 -7.84 -15.45 -0.71
CA VAL A 25 -8.65 -16.51 -0.10
C VAL A 25 -10.08 -16.39 -0.62
N GLY A 26 -10.48 -17.29 -1.51
CA GLY A 26 -11.75 -17.14 -2.23
C GLY A 26 -11.70 -15.88 -3.11
N ARG A 27 -12.59 -14.92 -2.84
CA ARG A 27 -12.62 -13.60 -3.51
C ARG A 27 -11.87 -12.51 -2.74
N THR A 28 -11.51 -12.73 -1.48
CA THR A 28 -10.87 -11.71 -0.66
C THR A 28 -9.37 -11.67 -0.94
N VAL A 29 -8.87 -10.46 -1.21
CA VAL A 29 -7.47 -10.16 -1.47
C VAL A 29 -6.91 -9.40 -0.27
N TYR A 30 -5.91 -9.98 0.39
CA TYR A 30 -5.18 -9.36 1.49
C TYR A 30 -3.85 -8.86 0.97
N VAL A 31 -3.61 -7.55 1.08
CA VAL A 31 -2.35 -6.90 0.73
C VAL A 31 -1.57 -6.61 2.01
N SER A 32 -0.34 -7.13 2.09
CA SER A 32 0.56 -6.88 3.23
C SER A 32 0.89 -5.40 3.38
N GLY A 33 1.41 -5.00 4.55
CA GLY A 33 1.94 -3.66 4.77
C GLY A 33 2.89 -3.24 3.64
N THR A 34 2.51 -2.18 2.94
CA THR A 34 3.18 -1.69 1.72
C THR A 34 3.71 -0.29 1.98
N SER A 35 4.98 -0.10 1.65
CA SER A 35 5.72 1.16 1.82
C SER A 35 6.14 1.75 0.46
N SER A 36 6.75 2.92 0.48
CA SER A 36 7.32 3.60 -0.70
C SER A 36 8.69 3.06 -1.13
N ARG A 37 9.13 1.92 -0.56
CA ARG A 37 10.41 1.29 -0.90
C ARG A 37 10.37 0.73 -2.33
N ARG A 38 11.42 1.03 -3.08
CA ARG A 38 11.67 0.54 -4.44
C ARG A 38 12.43 -0.80 -4.44
N PRO A 39 12.46 -1.52 -5.57
CA PRO A 39 13.16 -2.81 -5.68
C PRO A 39 14.66 -2.74 -5.37
N ASP A 40 15.30 -1.60 -5.63
CA ASP A 40 16.70 -1.33 -5.32
C ASP A 40 16.96 -0.94 -3.85
N ASN A 41 15.92 -1.02 -3.00
CA ASN A 41 15.88 -0.60 -1.60
C ASN A 41 15.97 0.91 -1.34
N THR A 42 16.02 1.76 -2.38
CA THR A 42 15.78 3.19 -2.18
C THR A 42 14.34 3.43 -1.75
N ILE A 43 14.06 4.57 -1.14
CA ILE A 43 12.72 4.95 -0.69
C ILE A 43 12.29 6.16 -1.50
N ALA A 44 11.16 6.05 -2.20
CA ALA A 44 10.58 7.20 -2.89
C ALA A 44 10.21 8.26 -1.86
N GLY A 45 10.48 9.55 -2.13
CA GLY A 45 10.25 10.62 -1.15
C GLY A 45 11.17 10.56 0.06
N ALA A 46 12.37 9.98 -0.06
CA ALA A 46 13.45 10.10 0.91
C ALA A 46 14.78 10.32 0.17
N GLU A 47 15.40 11.49 0.39
CA GLU A 47 16.61 11.92 -0.33
C GLU A 47 17.59 12.59 0.61
N LEU A 48 18.90 12.32 0.40
CA LEU A 48 19.96 12.97 1.15
C LEU A 48 20.35 14.28 0.46
N ILE A 49 20.04 15.41 1.09
CA ILE A 49 20.34 16.76 0.58
C ILE A 49 21.29 17.41 1.58
N ASP A 50 22.51 17.74 1.14
CA ASP A 50 23.55 18.37 1.95
C ASP A 50 23.81 17.66 3.30
N GLY A 51 23.79 16.32 3.30
CA GLY A 51 24.00 15.49 4.48
C GLY A 51 22.78 15.36 5.40
N THR A 52 21.65 15.98 5.06
CA THR A 52 20.38 15.87 5.79
C THR A 52 19.41 14.99 5.02
N MET A 53 18.82 14.01 5.70
CA MET A 53 17.78 13.18 5.10
C MET A 53 16.45 13.95 5.07
N VAL A 54 16.00 14.29 3.87
CA VAL A 54 14.72 14.97 3.63
C VAL A 54 13.69 13.92 3.23
N ARG A 55 12.51 13.98 3.85
CA ARG A 55 11.41 13.03 3.61
C ARG A 55 10.16 13.80 3.23
N ASP A 56 9.42 13.27 2.26
CA ASP A 56 8.20 13.89 1.74
C ASP A 56 7.03 12.90 1.83
N ILE A 57 6.07 13.20 2.71
CA ILE A 57 4.88 12.38 2.89
C ILE A 57 4.05 12.26 1.62
N ARG A 58 3.98 13.29 0.77
CA ARG A 58 3.16 13.27 -0.45
C ARG A 58 3.74 12.30 -1.46
N ALA A 59 5.05 12.40 -1.71
CA ALA A 59 5.77 11.47 -2.57
C ALA A 59 5.71 10.03 -2.06
N GLN A 60 5.86 9.83 -0.75
CA GLN A 60 5.74 8.50 -0.14
C GLN A 60 4.33 7.94 -0.27
N THR A 61 3.30 8.74 0.03
CA THR A 61 1.89 8.32 -0.06
C THR A 61 1.53 7.89 -1.49
N ARG A 62 1.91 8.68 -2.49
CA ARG A 62 1.67 8.34 -3.90
C ARG A 62 2.30 7.00 -4.26
N ALA A 63 3.59 6.84 -3.95
CA ALA A 63 4.31 5.60 -4.24
C ALA A 63 3.72 4.39 -3.50
N VAL A 64 3.21 4.55 -2.28
CA VAL A 64 2.52 3.48 -1.55
C VAL A 64 1.23 3.06 -2.28
N VAL A 65 0.40 4.02 -2.69
CA VAL A 65 -0.87 3.71 -3.37
C VAL A 65 -0.62 3.08 -4.74
N GLU A 66 0.34 3.58 -5.51
CA GLU A 66 0.77 2.98 -6.79
C GLU A 66 1.31 1.56 -6.60
N ASN A 67 2.11 1.32 -5.55
CA ASN A 67 2.56 -0.03 -5.21
C ASN A 67 1.37 -0.95 -4.90
N ILE A 68 0.39 -0.49 -4.12
CA ILE A 68 -0.82 -1.27 -3.82
C ILE A 68 -1.60 -1.57 -5.10
N ALA A 69 -1.75 -0.61 -6.01
CA ALA A 69 -2.42 -0.82 -7.29
C ALA A 69 -1.78 -1.96 -8.09
N ASP A 70 -0.45 -1.95 -8.21
CA ASP A 70 0.28 -3.01 -8.91
C ASP A 70 0.18 -4.38 -8.21
N LEU A 71 0.12 -4.38 -6.87
CA LEU A 71 -0.09 -5.60 -6.09
C LEU A 71 -1.50 -6.17 -6.31
N LEU A 72 -2.52 -5.33 -6.31
CA LEU A 72 -3.90 -5.72 -6.62
C LEU A 72 -4.02 -6.26 -8.04
N ALA A 73 -3.39 -5.61 -9.01
CA ALA A 73 -3.39 -6.05 -10.40
C ALA A 73 -2.84 -7.47 -10.56
N SER A 74 -1.81 -7.83 -9.78
CA SER A 74 -1.25 -9.20 -9.76
C SER A 74 -2.25 -10.27 -9.30
N ALA A 75 -3.29 -9.88 -8.56
CA ALA A 75 -4.36 -10.75 -8.09
C ALA A 75 -5.62 -10.72 -8.97
N GLY A 76 -5.69 -9.79 -9.94
CA GLY A 76 -6.87 -9.52 -10.76
C GLY A 76 -7.85 -8.52 -10.12
N ALA A 77 -7.35 -7.62 -9.27
CA ALA A 77 -8.11 -6.54 -8.63
C ALA A 77 -7.54 -5.17 -9.03
N GLU A 78 -8.31 -4.12 -8.78
CA GLU A 78 -7.95 -2.70 -8.95
C GLU A 78 -8.19 -1.90 -7.66
N LEU A 79 -7.79 -0.63 -7.61
CA LEU A 79 -7.95 0.22 -6.42
C LEU A 79 -9.43 0.38 -6.02
N SER A 80 -10.36 0.38 -6.98
CA SER A 80 -11.81 0.41 -6.77
C SER A 80 -12.35 -0.83 -6.04
N ASP A 81 -11.62 -1.95 -6.07
CA ASP A 81 -11.99 -3.18 -5.36
C ASP A 81 -11.60 -3.14 -3.87
N LEU A 82 -10.87 -2.12 -3.43
CA LEU A 82 -10.51 -1.96 -2.02
C LEU A 82 -11.76 -1.72 -1.17
N VAL A 83 -11.90 -2.50 -0.11
CA VAL A 83 -12.98 -2.36 0.88
C VAL A 83 -12.47 -1.79 2.20
N GLN A 84 -11.18 -1.94 2.49
CA GLN A 84 -10.55 -1.46 3.72
C GLN A 84 -9.09 -1.05 3.50
N VAL A 85 -8.73 0.09 4.08
CA VAL A 85 -7.37 0.60 4.19
C VAL A 85 -7.04 0.90 5.65
N THR A 86 -5.88 0.42 6.10
CA THR A 86 -5.30 0.81 7.40
C THR A 86 -3.97 1.49 7.15
N CYS A 87 -3.90 2.78 7.49
CA CYS A 87 -2.73 3.63 7.31
C CYS A 87 -1.99 3.82 8.63
N TYR A 88 -0.68 3.62 8.58
CA TYR A 88 0.24 3.84 9.69
C TYR A 88 1.19 4.98 9.32
N LEU A 89 1.00 6.13 9.93
CA LEU A 89 1.94 7.26 9.85
C LEU A 89 2.97 7.16 10.98
N VAL A 90 4.11 7.85 10.86
CA VAL A 90 5.05 8.03 11.99
C VAL A 90 4.74 9.29 12.80
N SER A 91 4.23 10.35 12.15
CA SER A 91 3.74 11.57 12.81
C SER A 91 2.35 11.95 12.30
N MET A 92 1.51 12.53 13.16
CA MET A 92 0.23 13.10 12.72
C MET A 92 0.38 14.46 12.03
N ASP A 93 1.57 15.09 12.10
CA ASP A 93 1.85 16.32 11.34
C ASP A 93 1.78 16.07 9.82
N ASP A 94 2.04 14.83 9.41
CA ASP A 94 1.98 14.36 8.02
C ASP A 94 0.56 14.11 7.52
N PHE A 95 -0.45 14.12 8.41
CA PHE A 95 -1.82 13.72 8.08
C PHE A 95 -2.42 14.56 6.95
N ALA A 96 -2.18 15.88 6.95
CA ALA A 96 -2.72 16.76 5.91
C ALA A 96 -2.15 16.44 4.53
N GLY A 97 -0.82 16.24 4.43
CA GLY A 97 -0.16 15.89 3.17
C GLY A 97 -0.50 14.49 2.68
N TYR A 98 -0.62 13.53 3.60
CA TYR A 98 -1.16 12.20 3.32
C TYR A 98 -2.59 12.30 2.75
N ASN A 99 -3.48 13.05 3.40
CA ASN A 99 -4.89 13.11 3.04
C ASN A 99 -5.13 13.83 1.72
N GLU A 100 -4.31 14.83 1.38
CA GLU A 100 -4.30 15.49 0.07
C GLU A 100 -4.06 14.47 -1.04
N VAL A 101 -2.97 13.71 -0.97
CA VAL A 101 -2.64 12.72 -2.01
C VAL A 101 -3.62 11.55 -2.00
N TYR A 102 -4.03 11.08 -0.82
CA TYR A 102 -5.04 10.01 -0.72
C TYR A 102 -6.35 10.39 -1.44
N GLY A 103 -6.77 11.65 -1.33
CA GLY A 103 -7.97 12.18 -1.98
C GLY A 103 -7.88 12.27 -3.52
N GLU A 104 -6.70 12.12 -4.10
CA GLU A 104 -6.54 12.00 -5.56
C GLU A 104 -6.92 10.60 -6.07
N PHE A 105 -6.85 9.58 -5.21
CA PHE A 105 -7.13 8.18 -5.56
C PHE A 105 -8.50 7.71 -5.09
N PHE A 106 -9.03 8.29 -4.03
CA PHE A 106 -10.27 7.84 -3.39
C PHE A 106 -11.15 9.02 -3.00
N ASP A 107 -12.46 8.83 -3.15
CA ASP A 107 -13.49 9.73 -2.67
C ASP A 107 -14.41 9.02 -1.64
N HIS A 108 -15.62 9.54 -1.44
CA HIS A 108 -16.59 8.96 -0.50
C HIS A 108 -17.16 7.59 -0.94
N THR A 109 -16.86 7.12 -2.14
CA THR A 109 -17.19 5.76 -2.61
C THR A 109 -16.05 4.75 -2.40
N GLY A 110 -14.88 5.22 -1.93
CA GLY A 110 -13.70 4.41 -1.69
C GLY A 110 -13.77 3.51 -0.43
N PRO A 111 -12.64 2.87 -0.07
CA PRO A 111 -12.59 1.93 1.04
C PRO A 111 -12.85 2.59 2.39
N THR A 112 -13.33 1.79 3.34
CA THR A 112 -13.28 2.19 4.76
C THR A 112 -11.83 2.46 5.17
N ARG A 113 -11.61 3.43 6.05
CA ARG A 113 -10.25 3.90 6.37
C ARG A 113 -10.03 4.09 7.86
N THR A 114 -8.89 3.60 8.34
CA THR A 114 -8.33 3.94 9.66
C THR A 114 -6.93 4.53 9.48
N THR A 115 -6.60 5.57 10.25
CA THR A 115 -5.27 6.18 10.25
C THR A 115 -4.81 6.42 11.67
N VAL A 116 -3.62 5.93 11.99
CA VAL A 116 -2.97 6.11 13.30
C VAL A 116 -1.51 6.49 13.10
N ALA A 117 -0.93 7.18 14.07
CA ALA A 117 0.51 7.36 14.15
C ALA A 117 1.09 6.27 15.04
N VAL A 118 2.04 5.51 14.51
CA VAL A 118 2.77 4.47 15.23
C VAL A 118 4.13 4.99 15.68
N HIS A 119 4.75 4.31 16.65
CA HIS A 119 6.07 4.74 17.14
C HIS A 119 7.12 4.75 16.03
N GLN A 120 7.19 3.68 15.23
CA GLN A 120 8.18 3.49 14.17
C GLN A 120 7.66 2.53 13.09
N LEU A 121 8.17 2.68 11.87
CA LEU A 121 8.02 1.74 10.74
C LEU A 121 9.31 0.93 10.53
N PRO A 122 9.31 -0.14 9.70
CA PRO A 122 10.47 -1.03 9.53
C PRO A 122 11.74 -0.39 8.93
N HIS A 123 11.68 0.88 8.53
CA HIS A 123 12.83 1.64 8.06
C HIS A 123 12.69 3.11 8.53
N PRO A 124 13.78 3.75 9.01
CA PRO A 124 13.73 5.10 9.58
C PRO A 124 13.31 6.18 8.60
N ASP A 125 13.41 5.91 7.30
CA ASP A 125 13.03 6.86 6.25
C ASP A 125 11.59 6.75 5.76
N LEU A 126 10.84 5.77 6.28
CA LEU A 126 9.42 5.65 5.98
C LEU A 126 8.61 6.56 6.89
N LEU A 127 7.74 7.35 6.29
CA LEU A 127 6.74 8.17 6.97
C LEU A 127 5.37 7.49 7.00
N ILE A 128 5.13 6.56 6.07
CA ILE A 128 3.84 5.90 5.87
C ILE A 128 3.99 4.44 5.43
N GLU A 129 3.12 3.59 5.96
CA GLU A 129 2.87 2.23 5.47
C GLU A 129 1.36 1.98 5.43
N ILE A 130 0.87 1.31 4.38
CA ILE A 130 -0.55 0.98 4.24
C ILE A 130 -0.74 -0.53 4.10
N GLN A 131 -1.68 -1.07 4.87
CA GLN A 131 -2.26 -2.40 4.66
C GLN A 131 -3.64 -2.28 4.02
N ALA A 132 -3.96 -3.17 3.09
CA ALA A 132 -5.19 -3.09 2.30
C ALA A 132 -5.92 -4.44 2.19
N VAL A 133 -7.25 -4.39 2.09
CA VAL A 133 -8.11 -5.52 1.77
C VAL A 133 -9.00 -5.14 0.59
N ALA A 134 -9.06 -6.02 -0.40
CA ALA A 134 -9.94 -5.92 -1.56
C ALA A 134 -10.82 -7.16 -1.73
N VAL A 135 -11.86 -7.03 -2.53
CA VAL A 135 -12.72 -8.15 -2.94
C VAL A 135 -12.74 -8.18 -4.46
N LEU A 136 -12.34 -9.31 -5.05
CA LEU A 136 -12.37 -9.48 -6.50
C LEU A 136 -13.79 -9.23 -7.05
N PRO A 137 -13.92 -8.58 -8.22
CA PRO A 137 -15.20 -8.37 -8.85
C PRO A 137 -15.90 -9.71 -9.08
N ASP A 138 -17.23 -9.68 -9.15
CA ASP A 138 -17.96 -10.85 -9.61
C ASP A 138 -17.53 -11.14 -11.05
N THR A 139 -17.16 -12.38 -11.32
CA THR A 139 -17.07 -12.84 -12.71
C THR A 139 -18.50 -12.86 -13.21
N GLU A 140 -18.90 -11.88 -14.03
CA GLU A 140 -20.11 -12.04 -14.83
C GLU A 140 -19.93 -13.33 -15.64
N GLU A 141 -20.66 -14.38 -15.29
CA GLU A 141 -20.93 -15.44 -16.25
C GLU A 141 -21.75 -14.77 -17.35
N THR A 142 -21.11 -14.46 -18.48
CA THR A 142 -21.82 -14.05 -19.69
C THR A 142 -22.94 -15.07 -19.94
N PRO A 143 -24.21 -14.64 -20.06
CA PRO A 143 -25.33 -15.55 -20.32
C PRO A 143 -25.14 -16.41 -21.56
#